data_AF-A0A2M8ETL9-F1
#
_entry.id   AF-A0A2M8ETL9-F1
#
_cell.length_a   1.000
_cell.length_b   1.000
_cell.length_c   1.000
_cell.angle_alpha   90.00
_cell.angle_beta   90.00
_cell.angle_gamma   90.00
#
_symmetry.space_group_name_H-M   'P 1'
#
loop_
_entity.id
_entity.type
_entity.pdbx_description
1 polymer ?
#
loop_
_entity_poly.entity_id
_entity_poly.type
_entity_poly.pdbx_seq_one_letter_code
_entity_poly.pdbx_strand_id
1 'polypeptide(L)'
;MQKELSPEEQVGVFTVENLPVLTKERIYVPAIDYLYKEYEDRKILAPLQSSLRLFPPEMQPVVVQILVTHVTKEKPVFIHALGKSFVKDSSLVCEVAACVDLLWALSMMIDDIVDNDQQRAGKPTSWVVFGRELTEQTVRQGLEIVGGIMEAKKNGVGANLLKEHIERGLASLKAPELSALNSTSRELLDNRHN
;
A
#
# COMPACT_ATOMS: atom_id res chain seq x y z
N MET A 1 -8.82 -15.06 -24.62
CA MET A 1 -9.37 -13.69 -24.46
C MET A 1 -10.01 -13.60 -23.09
N GLN A 2 -9.35 -12.96 -22.12
CA GLN A 2 -10.03 -12.59 -20.87
C GLN A 2 -10.94 -11.41 -21.19
N LYS A 3 -12.22 -11.52 -20.84
CA LYS A 3 -13.23 -10.48 -21.02
C LYS A 3 -12.82 -9.28 -20.16
N GLU A 4 -12.60 -8.11 -20.76
CA GLU A 4 -12.43 -6.87 -20.01
C GLU A 4 -13.74 -6.56 -19.30
N LEU A 5 -13.71 -6.63 -17.97
CA LEU A 5 -14.84 -6.28 -17.11
C LEU A 5 -15.06 -4.77 -17.19
N SER A 6 -16.31 -4.33 -17.26
CA SER A 6 -16.65 -2.91 -17.16
C SER A 6 -16.17 -2.33 -15.82
N PRO A 7 -15.94 -1.00 -15.70
CA PRO A 7 -15.56 -0.39 -14.43
C PRO A 7 -16.53 -0.73 -13.27
N GLU A 8 -17.82 -0.87 -13.55
CA GLU A 8 -18.87 -1.26 -12.61
C GLU A 8 -18.76 -2.75 -12.19
N GLU A 9 -18.39 -3.63 -13.13
CA GLU A 9 -18.10 -5.04 -12.85
C GLU A 9 -16.78 -5.19 -12.06
N GLN A 10 -15.84 -4.25 -12.16
CA GLN A 10 -14.60 -4.24 -11.37
C GLN A 10 -14.86 -3.87 -9.90
N VAL A 11 -15.80 -2.97 -9.60
CA VAL A 11 -16.14 -2.56 -8.21
C VAL A 11 -16.70 -3.73 -7.39
N GLY A 12 -17.57 -4.57 -7.97
CA GLY A 12 -18.13 -5.74 -7.28
C GLY A 12 -17.12 -6.87 -7.03
N VAL A 13 -15.95 -6.81 -7.67
CA VAL A 13 -14.90 -7.84 -7.58
C VAL A 13 -13.90 -7.52 -6.48
N PHE A 14 -13.56 -6.24 -6.28
CA PHE A 14 -12.59 -5.78 -5.28
C PHE A 14 -13.19 -5.72 -3.86
N THR A 15 -13.38 -6.88 -3.26
CA THR A 15 -13.79 -7.01 -1.84
C THR A 15 -12.62 -7.47 -0.96
N VAL A 16 -12.70 -7.19 0.33
CA VAL A 16 -11.68 -7.63 1.32
C VAL A 16 -11.54 -9.15 1.31
N GLU A 17 -12.63 -9.87 1.11
CA GLU A 17 -12.71 -11.32 1.05
C GLU A 17 -12.06 -11.89 -0.22
N ASN A 18 -12.19 -11.19 -1.35
CA ASN A 18 -11.61 -11.63 -2.62
C ASN A 18 -10.12 -11.27 -2.77
N LEU A 19 -9.60 -10.34 -1.95
CA LEU A 19 -8.19 -9.90 -2.02
C LEU A 19 -7.18 -11.05 -2.16
N PRO A 20 -7.23 -12.15 -1.38
CA PRO A 20 -6.23 -13.21 -1.48
C PRO A 20 -6.28 -13.93 -2.83
N VAL A 21 -7.48 -14.23 -3.30
CA VAL A 21 -7.71 -14.90 -4.59
C VAL A 21 -7.20 -14.03 -5.73
N LEU A 22 -7.63 -12.76 -5.76
CA LEU A 22 -7.24 -11.79 -6.80
C LEU A 22 -5.74 -11.52 -6.81
N THR A 23 -5.09 -11.47 -5.64
CA THR A 23 -3.64 -11.27 -5.57
C THR A 23 -2.90 -12.49 -6.12
N LYS A 24 -3.35 -13.71 -5.77
CA LYS A 24 -2.71 -14.96 -6.18
C LYS A 24 -2.80 -15.21 -7.69
N GLU A 25 -3.93 -14.86 -8.31
CA GLU A 25 -4.10 -14.92 -9.78
C GLU A 25 -3.08 -14.07 -10.55
N ARG A 26 -2.46 -13.09 -9.87
CA ARG A 26 -1.48 -12.19 -10.46
C ARG A 26 -0.03 -12.60 -10.25
N ILE A 27 0.22 -13.69 -9.55
CA ILE A 27 1.57 -14.17 -9.25
C ILE A 27 1.97 -15.18 -10.31
N TYR A 28 2.88 -14.76 -11.19
CA TYR A 28 3.43 -15.61 -12.27
C TYR A 28 4.92 -15.91 -12.10
N VAL A 29 5.59 -15.21 -11.18
CA VAL A 29 7.04 -15.32 -10.96
C VAL A 29 7.30 -16.17 -9.69
N PRO A 30 8.10 -17.26 -9.76
CA PRO A 30 8.32 -18.15 -8.62
C PRO A 30 8.85 -17.47 -7.36
N ALA A 31 9.73 -16.47 -7.51
CA ALA A 31 10.24 -15.71 -6.37
C ALA A 31 9.16 -14.88 -5.66
N ILE A 32 8.16 -14.37 -6.41
CA ILE A 32 7.02 -13.65 -5.85
C ILE A 32 6.07 -14.62 -5.15
N ASP A 33 5.84 -15.81 -5.71
CA ASP A 33 5.04 -16.87 -5.08
C ASP A 33 5.63 -17.30 -3.73
N TYR A 34 6.97 -17.42 -3.65
CA TYR A 34 7.64 -17.69 -2.38
C TYR A 34 7.38 -16.59 -1.33
N LEU A 35 7.53 -15.32 -1.69
CA LEU A 35 7.29 -14.20 -0.78
C LEU A 35 5.82 -14.13 -0.34
N TYR A 36 4.89 -14.43 -1.25
CA TYR A 36 3.47 -14.45 -0.93
C TYR A 36 3.11 -15.61 0.01
N LYS A 37 3.71 -16.79 -0.18
CA LYS A 37 3.57 -17.90 0.77
C LYS A 37 4.11 -17.55 2.15
N GLU A 38 5.28 -16.91 2.22
CA GLU A 38 5.81 -16.39 3.49
C GLU A 38 4.83 -15.42 4.16
N TYR A 39 4.19 -14.55 3.38
CA TYR A 39 3.19 -13.61 3.87
C TYR A 39 1.94 -14.33 4.45
N GLU A 40 1.46 -15.38 3.79
CA GLU A 40 0.34 -16.24 4.25
C GLU A 40 0.71 -17.05 5.51
N ASP A 41 1.91 -17.64 5.53
CA ASP A 41 2.40 -18.48 6.63
C ASP A 41 2.62 -17.66 7.90
N ARG A 42 3.11 -16.42 7.75
CA ARG A 42 3.28 -15.45 8.84
C ARG A 42 1.97 -14.85 9.33
N LYS A 43 0.82 -15.21 8.74
CA LYS A 43 -0.51 -14.73 9.14
C LYS A 43 -0.66 -13.21 9.09
N ILE A 44 0.01 -12.53 8.16
CA ILE A 44 -0.05 -11.07 8.01
C ILE A 44 -1.34 -10.63 7.31
N LEU A 45 -1.89 -11.48 6.42
CA LEU A 45 -3.11 -11.18 5.68
C LEU A 45 -4.33 -10.92 6.58
N ALA A 46 -4.50 -11.69 7.67
CA ALA A 46 -5.65 -11.57 8.56
C ALA A 46 -5.74 -10.21 9.28
N PRO A 47 -4.65 -9.68 9.91
CA PRO A 47 -4.66 -8.34 10.45
C PRO A 47 -4.82 -7.28 9.34
N LEU A 48 -4.26 -7.47 8.13
CA LEU A 48 -4.50 -6.54 7.02
C LEU A 48 -6.00 -6.47 6.67
N GLN A 49 -6.66 -7.62 6.49
CA GLN A 49 -8.10 -7.66 6.21
C GLN A 49 -8.92 -7.03 7.33
N SER A 50 -8.50 -7.20 8.58
CA SER A 50 -9.11 -6.49 9.72
C SER A 50 -8.96 -4.98 9.60
N SER A 51 -7.79 -4.47 9.21
CA SER A 51 -7.58 -3.04 8.96
C SER A 51 -8.42 -2.52 7.79
N LEU A 52 -8.56 -3.31 6.72
CA LEU A 52 -9.38 -2.92 5.57
C LEU A 52 -10.86 -2.77 5.94
N ARG A 53 -11.38 -3.59 6.87
CA ARG A 53 -12.77 -3.48 7.35
C ARG A 53 -13.05 -2.25 8.21
N LEU A 54 -12.01 -1.50 8.61
CA LEU A 54 -12.17 -0.24 9.32
C LEU A 54 -12.46 0.93 8.37
N PHE A 55 -12.22 0.77 7.07
CA PHE A 55 -12.62 1.76 6.08
C PHE A 55 -14.14 1.76 5.88
N PRO A 56 -14.75 2.92 5.56
CA PRO A 56 -16.11 2.98 5.03
C PRO A 56 -16.27 2.01 3.84
N PRO A 57 -17.42 1.30 3.71
CA PRO A 57 -17.62 0.29 2.67
C PRO A 57 -17.30 0.75 1.24
N GLU A 58 -17.57 2.01 0.93
CA GLU A 58 -17.30 2.64 -0.37
C GLU A 58 -15.80 2.84 -0.66
N MET A 59 -14.95 2.91 0.37
CA MET A 59 -13.50 3.08 0.24
C MET A 59 -12.74 1.75 0.18
N GLN A 60 -13.33 0.66 0.67
CA GLN A 60 -12.67 -0.64 0.71
C GLN A 60 -12.23 -1.13 -0.68
N PRO A 61 -13.07 -1.07 -1.74
CA PRO A 61 -12.66 -1.50 -3.08
C PRO A 61 -11.48 -0.70 -3.65
N VAL A 62 -11.38 0.58 -3.29
CA VAL A 62 -10.32 1.49 -3.73
C VAL A 62 -8.95 1.02 -3.25
N VAL A 63 -8.86 0.61 -1.97
CA VAL A 63 -7.64 0.06 -1.37
C VAL A 63 -7.37 -1.37 -1.83
N VAL A 64 -8.42 -2.19 -1.98
CA VAL A 64 -8.27 -3.57 -2.44
C VAL A 64 -7.69 -3.60 -3.86
N GLN A 65 -8.13 -2.71 -4.77
CA GLN A 65 -7.58 -2.65 -6.12
C GLN A 65 -6.06 -2.46 -6.13
N ILE A 66 -5.52 -1.49 -5.37
CA ILE A 66 -4.08 -1.26 -5.35
C ILE A 66 -3.34 -2.45 -4.74
N LEU A 67 -3.88 -3.06 -3.68
CA LEU A 67 -3.29 -4.23 -3.02
C LEU A 67 -3.20 -5.45 -3.95
N VAL A 68 -4.17 -5.63 -4.85
CA VAL A 68 -4.15 -6.67 -5.89
C VAL A 68 -3.01 -6.43 -6.88
N THR A 69 -2.65 -5.18 -7.17
CA THR A 69 -1.49 -4.88 -8.02
C THR A 69 -0.15 -5.00 -7.29
N HIS A 70 -0.16 -4.99 -5.95
CA HIS A 70 1.01 -5.10 -5.09
C HIS A 70 1.21 -6.53 -4.56
N VAL A 71 1.68 -7.42 -5.45
CA VAL A 71 1.78 -8.86 -5.19
C VAL A 71 3.05 -9.30 -4.46
N THR A 72 4.08 -8.46 -4.39
CA THR A 72 5.43 -8.87 -3.97
C THR A 72 5.54 -9.12 -2.47
N LYS A 73 4.81 -8.35 -1.63
CA LYS A 73 4.71 -8.53 -0.17
C LYS A 73 6.05 -8.61 0.57
N GLU A 74 7.14 -8.14 -0.02
CA GLU A 74 8.49 -8.23 0.52
C GLU A 74 8.64 -7.37 1.77
N LYS A 75 8.05 -6.17 1.78
CA LYS A 75 8.13 -5.24 2.90
C LYS A 75 7.45 -5.76 4.17
N PRO A 76 6.17 -6.20 4.12
CA PRO A 76 5.54 -6.79 5.31
C PRO A 76 6.26 -8.06 5.78
N VAL A 77 6.71 -8.93 4.86
CA VAL A 77 7.47 -10.14 5.22
C VAL A 77 8.79 -9.79 5.92
N PHE A 78 9.52 -8.81 5.41
CA PHE A 78 10.78 -8.34 5.99
C PHE A 78 10.57 -7.72 7.37
N ILE A 79 9.58 -6.83 7.53
CA ILE A 79 9.27 -6.21 8.83
C ILE A 79 8.83 -7.25 9.85
N HIS A 80 8.04 -8.25 9.45
CA HIS A 80 7.71 -9.36 10.32
C HIS A 80 8.97 -10.13 10.76
N ALA A 81 9.88 -10.44 9.81
CA ALA A 81 11.12 -11.16 10.12
C ALA A 81 11.98 -10.39 11.13
N LEU A 82 12.13 -9.08 10.92
CA LEU A 82 12.86 -8.20 11.81
C LEU A 82 12.18 -8.11 13.19
N GLY A 83 10.88 -7.84 13.22
CA GLY A 83 10.11 -7.68 14.46
C GLY A 83 10.17 -8.91 15.36
N LYS A 84 10.13 -10.12 14.78
CA LYS A 84 10.29 -11.38 15.53
C LYS A 84 11.62 -11.52 16.28
N SER A 85 12.65 -10.77 15.87
CA SER A 85 13.95 -10.76 16.55
C SER A 85 13.97 -9.90 17.81
N PHE A 86 13.03 -8.96 17.94
CA PHE A 86 13.02 -7.95 19.02
C PHE A 86 11.75 -7.98 19.88
N VAL A 87 10.65 -8.52 19.36
CA VAL A 87 9.32 -8.49 19.98
C VAL A 87 8.82 -9.91 20.20
N LYS A 88 8.50 -10.25 21.46
CA LYS A 88 7.99 -11.58 21.82
C LYS A 88 6.54 -11.79 21.38
N ASP A 89 5.74 -10.73 21.39
CA ASP A 89 4.35 -10.78 20.95
C ASP A 89 4.27 -10.89 19.43
N SER A 90 3.95 -12.10 18.94
CA SER A 90 3.87 -12.38 17.51
C SER A 90 2.64 -11.73 16.88
N SER A 91 1.56 -11.55 17.63
CA SER A 91 0.35 -10.88 17.14
C SER A 91 0.64 -9.43 16.82
N LEU A 92 1.33 -8.74 17.74
CA LEU A 92 1.76 -7.35 17.53
C LEU A 92 2.67 -7.22 16.30
N VAL A 93 3.61 -8.15 16.10
CA VAL A 93 4.50 -8.13 14.92
C VAL A 93 3.71 -8.31 13.62
N CYS A 94 2.71 -9.20 13.60
CA CYS A 94 1.84 -9.40 12.44
C CYS A 94 1.00 -8.14 12.13
N GLU A 95 0.45 -7.50 13.15
CA GLU A 95 -0.31 -6.25 13.02
C GLU A 95 0.57 -5.12 12.46
N VAL A 96 1.80 -4.95 12.98
CA VAL A 96 2.75 -3.95 12.46
C VAL A 96 3.11 -4.24 11.01
N ALA A 97 3.36 -5.51 10.65
CA ALA A 97 3.63 -5.88 9.27
C ALA A 97 2.44 -5.59 8.35
N ALA A 98 1.21 -5.85 8.79
CA ALA A 98 0.00 -5.51 8.04
C ALA A 98 -0.17 -3.99 7.86
N CYS A 99 0.10 -3.20 8.89
CA CYS A 99 0.13 -1.74 8.77
C CYS A 99 1.17 -1.28 7.73
N VAL A 100 2.32 -1.93 7.65
CA VAL A 100 3.33 -1.62 6.62
C VAL A 100 2.84 -1.96 5.21
N ASP A 101 2.18 -3.09 5.02
CA ASP A 101 1.58 -3.44 3.71
C ASP A 101 0.52 -2.40 3.29
N LEU A 102 -0.33 -1.99 4.24
CA LEU A 102 -1.33 -0.95 4.00
C LEU A 102 -0.67 0.40 3.67
N LEU A 103 0.28 0.87 4.49
CA LEU A 103 0.99 2.14 4.24
C LEU A 103 1.66 2.16 2.87
N TRP A 104 2.27 1.04 2.46
CA TRP A 104 2.87 0.91 1.15
C TRP A 104 1.85 0.99 0.01
N ALA A 105 0.70 0.34 0.17
CA ALA A 105 -0.39 0.46 -0.78
C ALA A 105 -0.89 1.91 -0.91
N LEU A 106 -1.08 2.61 0.22
CA LEU A 106 -1.52 4.00 0.24
C LEU A 106 -0.49 4.94 -0.41
N SER A 107 0.82 4.70 -0.22
CA SER A 107 1.85 5.53 -0.86
C SER A 107 1.80 5.40 -2.38
N MET A 108 1.68 4.17 -2.91
CA MET A 108 1.57 3.95 -4.36
C MET A 108 0.33 4.61 -4.97
N MET A 109 -0.79 4.66 -4.24
CA MET A 109 -1.99 5.38 -4.72
C MET A 109 -1.72 6.87 -4.91
N ILE A 110 -0.91 7.48 -4.04
CA ILE A 110 -0.52 8.88 -4.19
C ILE A 110 0.52 9.03 -5.29
N ASP A 111 1.53 8.18 -5.35
CA ASP A 111 2.53 8.20 -6.43
C ASP A 111 1.83 8.14 -7.79
N ASP A 112 0.84 7.24 -7.95
CA ASP A 112 0.04 7.13 -9.18
C ASP A 112 -0.67 8.44 -9.56
N ILE A 113 -1.15 9.20 -8.57
CA ILE A 113 -1.83 10.48 -8.78
C ILE A 113 -0.81 11.59 -9.13
N VAL A 114 0.32 11.63 -8.42
CA VAL A 114 1.35 12.65 -8.57
C VAL A 114 2.07 12.52 -9.91
N ASP A 115 2.41 11.28 -10.29
CA ASP A 115 3.10 10.95 -11.54
C ASP A 115 2.13 10.86 -12.73
N ASN A 116 0.82 11.01 -12.46
CA ASN A 116 -0.25 10.90 -13.45
C ASN A 116 -0.29 9.52 -14.15
N ASP A 117 0.13 8.48 -13.43
CA ASP A 117 0.12 7.10 -13.90
C ASP A 117 -1.31 6.60 -14.06
N GLN A 118 -1.67 6.29 -15.31
CA GLN A 118 -2.97 5.71 -15.63
C GLN A 118 -3.02 4.21 -15.32
N GLN A 119 -1.87 3.55 -15.25
CA GLN A 119 -1.76 2.12 -15.06
C GLN A 119 -0.63 1.73 -14.13
N ARG A 120 -0.87 0.72 -13.29
CA ARG A 120 0.14 0.07 -12.46
C ARG A 120 0.11 -1.44 -12.67
N ALA A 121 1.27 -1.99 -13.00
CA ALA A 121 1.44 -3.41 -13.29
C ALA A 121 0.40 -3.93 -14.29
N GLY A 122 0.11 -3.19 -15.37
CA GLY A 122 -0.84 -3.60 -16.41
C GLY A 122 -2.32 -3.57 -16.01
N LYS A 123 -2.70 -2.89 -14.93
CA LYS A 123 -4.10 -2.59 -14.57
C LYS A 123 -4.28 -1.08 -14.41
N PRO A 124 -5.48 -0.54 -14.64
CA PRO A 124 -5.79 0.84 -14.29
C PRO A 124 -5.47 1.14 -12.82
N THR A 125 -5.00 2.34 -12.52
CA THR A 125 -4.74 2.79 -11.13
C THR A 125 -6.06 3.11 -10.42
N SER A 126 -6.05 3.11 -9.08
CA SER A 126 -7.29 3.32 -8.31
C SER A 126 -7.96 4.66 -8.62
N TRP A 127 -7.18 5.72 -8.87
CA TRP A 127 -7.71 7.04 -9.18
C TRP A 127 -8.34 7.15 -10.57
N VAL A 128 -7.93 6.30 -11.52
CA VAL A 128 -8.55 6.20 -12.84
C VAL A 128 -9.90 5.49 -12.75
N VAL A 129 -10.01 4.46 -11.92
CA VAL A 129 -11.24 3.65 -11.78
C VAL A 129 -12.27 4.34 -10.90
N PHE A 130 -11.85 4.85 -9.75
CA PHE A 130 -12.74 5.37 -8.70
C PHE A 130 -12.77 6.90 -8.61
N GLY A 131 -11.93 7.58 -9.40
CA GLY A 131 -11.77 9.02 -9.35
C GLY A 131 -10.71 9.46 -8.33
N ARG A 132 -10.07 10.59 -8.64
CA ARG A 132 -8.99 11.18 -7.85
C ARG A 132 -9.42 11.54 -6.43
N GLU A 133 -10.56 12.22 -6.30
CA GLU A 133 -11.05 12.71 -5.00
C GLU A 133 -11.28 11.57 -4.00
N LEU A 134 -12.01 10.53 -4.40
CA LEU A 134 -12.26 9.36 -3.55
C LEU A 134 -10.97 8.62 -3.20
N THR A 135 -10.02 8.55 -4.13
CA THR A 135 -8.71 7.92 -3.90
C THR A 135 -7.90 8.71 -2.86
N GLU A 136 -7.84 10.04 -2.98
CA GLU A 136 -7.15 10.89 -2.00
C GLU A 136 -7.81 10.84 -0.61
N GLN A 137 -9.15 10.83 -0.54
CA GLN A 137 -9.89 10.66 0.71
C GLN A 137 -9.62 9.30 1.35
N THR A 138 -9.60 8.24 0.54
CA THR A 138 -9.25 6.89 0.97
C THR A 138 -7.84 6.84 1.56
N VAL A 139 -6.86 7.49 0.92
CA VAL A 139 -5.50 7.55 1.47
C VAL A 139 -5.48 8.21 2.84
N ARG A 140 -6.15 9.36 3.01
CA ARG A 140 -6.24 10.05 4.31
C ARG A 140 -6.86 9.15 5.38
N GLN A 141 -7.99 8.52 5.07
CA GLN A 141 -8.67 7.61 5.98
C GLN A 141 -7.78 6.43 6.38
N GLY A 142 -7.01 5.88 5.44
CA GLY A 142 -6.07 4.80 5.70
C GLY A 142 -4.93 5.18 6.64
N LEU A 143 -4.41 6.40 6.52
CA LEU A 143 -3.40 6.91 7.43
C LEU A 143 -3.95 7.09 8.86
N GLU A 144 -5.18 7.57 8.99
CA GLU A 144 -5.86 7.67 10.29
C GLU A 144 -6.08 6.28 10.92
N ILE A 145 -6.51 5.29 10.13
CA ILE A 145 -6.70 3.91 10.59
C ILE A 145 -5.37 3.32 11.09
N VAL A 146 -4.29 3.45 10.32
CA VAL A 146 -2.96 2.96 10.73
C VAL A 146 -2.48 3.69 11.98
N GLY A 147 -2.68 5.01 12.06
CA GLY A 147 -2.38 5.80 13.26
C GLY A 147 -3.12 5.27 14.48
N GLY A 148 -4.44 5.10 14.37
CA GLY A 148 -5.29 4.60 15.46
C GLY A 148 -4.93 3.18 15.91
N ILE A 149 -4.63 2.27 14.98
CA ILE A 149 -4.13 0.91 15.32
C ILE A 149 -2.83 1.03 16.13
N MET A 150 -1.89 1.84 15.68
CA MET A 150 -0.56 1.93 16.29
C MET A 150 -0.58 2.69 17.63
N GLU A 151 -1.50 3.64 17.81
CA GLU A 151 -1.77 4.31 19.09
C GLU A 151 -2.41 3.36 20.11
N ALA A 152 -3.41 2.58 19.70
CA ALA A 152 -4.08 1.62 20.58
C ALA A 152 -3.14 0.54 21.12
N LYS A 153 -2.05 0.26 20.40
CA LYS A 153 -1.05 -0.77 20.76
C LYS A 153 0.12 -0.23 21.58
N LYS A 154 0.05 1.04 21.99
CA LYS A 154 1.21 1.78 22.48
C LYS A 154 1.27 1.92 24.00
N ASN A 155 2.41 1.51 24.55
CA ASN A 155 3.09 2.23 25.62
C ASN A 155 3.98 3.34 24.98
N GLY A 156 3.49 4.58 24.92
CA GLY A 156 4.29 5.81 24.94
C GLY A 156 5.07 6.27 23.69
N VAL A 157 6.04 5.51 23.15
CA VAL A 157 7.06 6.05 22.20
C VAL A 157 6.83 5.76 20.69
N GLY A 158 6.56 4.52 20.25
CA GLY A 158 6.40 4.10 18.82
C GLY A 158 5.49 4.94 17.88
N ALA A 159 4.16 4.94 18.04
CA ALA A 159 3.20 5.80 17.34
C ALA A 159 3.51 7.32 17.23
N ASN A 160 4.40 7.91 18.05
CA ASN A 160 4.73 9.34 17.94
C ASN A 160 5.75 9.49 16.81
N LEU A 161 6.74 8.60 16.78
CA LEU A 161 7.67 8.47 15.66
C LEU A 161 6.93 8.08 14.38
N LEU A 162 5.92 7.21 14.46
CA LEU A 162 5.10 6.85 13.30
C LEU A 162 4.26 8.03 12.81
N LYS A 163 3.57 8.74 13.71
CA LYS A 163 2.80 9.94 13.37
C LYS A 163 3.70 10.98 12.72
N GLU A 164 4.86 11.26 13.31
CA GLU A 164 5.85 12.14 12.69
C GLU A 164 6.30 11.64 11.31
N HIS A 165 6.49 10.33 11.12
CA HIS A 165 6.92 9.79 9.83
C HIS A 165 5.81 9.87 8.77
N ILE A 166 4.55 9.60 9.15
CA ILE A 166 3.37 9.77 8.30
C ILE A 166 3.19 11.25 7.93
N GLU A 167 3.30 12.15 8.91
CA GLU A 167 3.21 13.60 8.69
C GLU A 167 4.34 14.11 7.78
N ARG A 168 5.58 13.60 7.96
CA ARG A 168 6.70 13.90 7.06
C ARG A 168 6.48 13.35 5.65
N GLY A 169 5.95 12.13 5.54
CA GLY A 169 5.55 11.55 4.25
C GLY A 169 4.53 12.44 3.54
N LEU A 170 3.42 12.77 4.21
CA LEU A 170 2.39 13.68 3.71
C LEU A 170 2.92 15.08 3.36
N ALA A 171 3.84 15.62 4.16
CA ALA A 171 4.47 16.91 3.91
C ALA A 171 5.39 16.86 2.69
N SER A 172 6.15 15.77 2.53
CA SER A 172 7.01 15.56 1.36
C SER A 172 6.18 15.49 0.08
N LEU A 173 5.01 14.86 0.12
CA LEU A 173 4.05 14.78 -1.00
C LEU A 173 3.45 16.14 -1.40
N LYS A 174 3.53 17.16 -0.53
CA LYS A 174 3.10 18.54 -0.80
C LYS A 174 4.25 19.47 -1.16
N ALA A 175 5.50 19.00 -1.09
CA ALA A 175 6.65 19.83 -1.36
C ALA A 175 6.70 20.16 -2.87
N PRO A 176 6.73 21.45 -3.26
CA PRO A 176 6.87 21.87 -4.66
C PRO A 176 8.12 21.28 -5.33
N GLU A 177 9.14 20.91 -4.56
CA GLU A 177 10.43 20.42 -5.03
C GLU A 177 10.36 19.02 -5.69
N LEU A 178 9.33 18.21 -5.45
CA LEU A 178 9.14 16.95 -6.19
C LEU A 178 8.75 17.19 -7.66
N SER A 179 8.10 18.32 -7.97
CA SER A 179 7.88 18.72 -9.36
C SER A 179 9.18 19.15 -10.06
N ALA A 180 10.21 19.54 -9.29
CA ALA A 180 11.53 19.91 -9.78
C ALA A 180 12.50 18.70 -9.88
N LEU A 181 12.17 17.55 -9.30
CA LEU A 181 12.92 16.30 -9.53
C LEU A 181 12.52 15.59 -10.84
N ASN A 182 11.41 16.00 -11.45
CA ASN A 182 11.00 15.59 -12.79
C ASN A 182 11.61 16.45 -13.92
N SER A 183 12.40 17.48 -13.61
CA SER A 183 13.29 18.10 -14.60
C SER A 183 14.56 17.27 -14.76
N THR A 184 14.48 16.34 -15.71
CA THR A 184 15.55 15.85 -16.58
C THR A 184 16.74 15.10 -15.97
N SER A 185 16.77 13.78 -16.20
CA SER A 185 18.00 12.96 -16.28
C SER A 185 19.05 13.51 -17.28
N ARG A 186 18.70 14.53 -18.07
CA ARG A 186 19.59 15.25 -18.98
C ARG A 186 20.58 16.17 -18.25
N GLU A 187 20.19 16.80 -17.14
CA GLU A 187 21.08 17.73 -16.40
C GLU A 187 22.16 17.02 -15.57
N LEU A 188 21.93 15.75 -15.19
CA LEU A 188 22.92 14.93 -14.49
C LEU A 188 24.01 14.35 -15.41
N LEU A 189 23.80 14.38 -16.73
CA LEU A 189 24.77 13.90 -17.73
C LEU A 189 25.69 15.02 -18.24
N ASP A 190 25.23 16.27 -18.27
CA ASP A 190 26.05 17.40 -18.73
C ASP A 190 27.12 17.84 -17.70
N ASN A 191 26.95 17.51 -16.42
CA ASN A 191 27.93 17.84 -15.37
C ASN A 191 29.10 16.84 -15.23
N ARG A 192 29.34 15.96 -16.22
CA ARG A 192 30.55 15.11 -16.27
C ARG A 192 31.62 15.61 -17.23
N HIS A 193 31.43 16.76 -17.87
CA HIS A 193 32.40 17.34 -18.81
C HIS A 193 32.62 18.84 -18.59
N ASN A 194 32.90 19.24 -17.34
CA ASN A 194 33.68 20.45 -17.04
C ASN A 194 34.61 20.18 -15.85
#